data_AF-A0A1B3NC65-F1
#
_entry.id   AF-A0A1B3NC65-F1
#
_cell.length_a   1.000
_cell.length_b   1.000
_cell.length_c   1.000
_cell.angle_alpha   90.00
_cell.angle_beta   90.00
_cell.angle_gamma   90.00
#
_symmetry.space_group_name_H-M   'P 1'
#
loop_
_entity.id
_entity.type
_entity.pdbx_description
1 polymer ?
#
loop_
_entity_poly.entity_id
_entity_poly.type
_entity_poly.pdbx_seq_one_letter_code
_entity_poly.pdbx_strand_id
1 'polypeptide(L)'
;MTFSFIKNLLGVKTDQAVNGAIEALVRWDPKASTEAELRSMEDNLDQLGRSVATAQAVFVKEKHEADQIKALFGQRVAAAEILQQQLDAEQDPAKRSSLEHSLASLMTIIESMPADVEREAQDAVDAKEFLDGLQQRYVEAGNKLKAARADLERAQRDMNRADQQLDLAKQREQAAREAAGLSGATNGIDVALKAMQDAANKASRDAAAADAKARLLTPSNPEKSDDNIAAALAAAQGKPVGPKSLAERLAAVKAHA
;
A
#
# COMPACT_ATOMS: atom_id res chain seq x y z
N MET A 1 -0.53 -33.55 -15.02
CA MET A 1 -0.54 -33.23 -13.58
C MET A 1 -1.13 -31.83 -13.46
N THR A 2 -2.44 -31.69 -13.21
CA THR A 2 -3.04 -31.26 -11.91
C THR A 2 -2.28 -30.06 -11.34
N PHE A 3 -2.84 -28.84 -11.28
CA PHE A 3 -3.91 -28.44 -10.35
C PHE A 3 -4.80 -27.30 -10.89
N SER A 4 -6.10 -27.57 -10.96
CA SER A 4 -7.17 -26.55 -10.96
C SER A 4 -8.37 -27.16 -10.25
N PHE A 5 -8.39 -27.19 -8.91
CA PHE A 5 -9.55 -27.71 -8.15
C PHE A 5 -9.69 -27.24 -6.70
N ILE A 6 -9.30 -26.00 -6.35
CA ILE A 6 -9.83 -25.36 -5.13
C ILE A 6 -10.22 -23.91 -5.44
N LYS A 7 -11.37 -23.78 -6.09
CA LYS A 7 -12.20 -22.58 -6.08
C LYS A 7 -13.49 -22.97 -5.35
N ASN A 8 -13.94 -22.12 -4.42
CA ASN A 8 -15.21 -22.17 -3.68
C ASN A 8 -15.25 -23.04 -2.42
N LEU A 9 -14.83 -22.49 -1.28
CA LEU A 9 -15.64 -22.38 -0.06
C LEU A 9 -14.76 -21.71 1.02
N LEU A 10 -15.02 -20.44 1.34
CA LEU A 10 -14.79 -19.83 2.66
C LEU A 10 -15.29 -18.37 2.63
N GLY A 11 -16.62 -18.26 2.80
CA GLY A 11 -17.28 -17.24 3.62
C GLY A 11 -16.92 -15.76 3.45
N VAL A 12 -17.45 -15.12 2.41
CA VAL A 12 -17.64 -13.66 2.38
C VAL A 12 -18.89 -13.33 3.22
N LYS A 13 -18.74 -13.26 4.55
CA LYS A 13 -19.73 -12.67 5.50
C LYS A 13 -19.02 -12.12 6.75
N THR A 14 -18.00 -11.29 6.55
CA THR A 14 -17.26 -10.65 7.66
C THR A 14 -17.03 -9.15 7.49
N ASP A 15 -17.59 -8.49 6.48
CA ASP A 15 -17.18 -7.09 6.22
C ASP A 15 -17.90 -6.02 7.05
N GLN A 16 -19.00 -6.33 7.74
CA GLN A 16 -19.69 -5.34 8.59
C GLN A 16 -19.47 -5.55 10.10
N ALA A 17 -19.14 -6.78 10.53
CA ALA A 17 -18.85 -7.06 11.94
C ALA A 17 -17.37 -6.82 12.31
N VAL A 18 -16.44 -6.94 11.34
CA VAL A 18 -15.00 -6.74 11.58
C VAL A 18 -14.66 -5.26 11.70
N ASN A 19 -15.29 -4.39 10.89
CA ASN A 19 -15.08 -2.94 11.00
C ASN A 19 -15.53 -2.38 12.37
N GLY A 20 -16.65 -2.85 12.91
CA GLY A 20 -17.11 -2.46 14.25
C GLY A 20 -16.21 -2.98 15.38
N ALA A 21 -15.55 -4.14 15.21
CA ALA A 21 -14.60 -4.68 16.18
C ALA A 21 -13.24 -3.95 16.13
N ILE A 22 -12.79 -3.52 14.95
CA ILE A 22 -11.56 -2.72 14.78
C ILE A 22 -11.78 -1.29 15.30
N GLU A 23 -12.91 -0.65 15.01
CA GLU A 23 -13.27 0.66 15.58
C GLU A 23 -13.41 0.62 17.11
N ALA A 24 -13.90 -0.49 17.67
CA ALA A 24 -13.98 -0.69 19.12
C ALA A 24 -12.61 -0.94 19.78
N LEU A 25 -11.69 -1.65 19.11
CA LEU A 25 -10.31 -1.86 19.57
C LEU A 25 -9.47 -0.58 19.50
N VAL A 26 -9.56 0.20 18.42
CA VAL A 26 -8.90 1.51 18.28
C VAL A 26 -9.44 2.52 19.29
N ARG A 27 -10.71 2.41 19.71
CA ARG A 27 -11.26 3.18 20.83
C ARG A 27 -10.74 2.76 22.20
N TRP A 28 -10.29 1.51 22.35
CA TRP A 28 -9.87 0.94 23.64
C TRP A 28 -8.37 1.13 23.89
N ASP A 29 -7.52 1.09 22.85
CA ASP A 29 -6.12 1.53 22.90
C ASP A 29 -5.59 1.97 21.50
N PRO A 30 -5.81 3.25 21.10
CA PRO A 30 -5.37 3.76 19.81
C PRO A 30 -3.84 3.77 19.67
N LYS A 31 -3.10 3.80 20.77
CA LYS A 31 -1.62 3.85 20.75
C LYS A 31 -1.03 2.53 20.28
N ALA A 32 -1.49 1.41 20.83
CA ALA A 32 -0.99 0.08 20.45
C ALA A 32 -1.21 -0.25 18.97
N SER A 33 -2.37 0.14 18.41
CA SER A 33 -2.65 -0.05 16.98
C SER A 33 -1.72 0.78 16.09
N THR A 34 -1.47 2.04 16.45
CA THR A 34 -0.59 2.92 15.68
C THR A 34 0.90 2.55 15.79
N GLU A 35 1.35 2.04 16.94
CA GLU A 35 2.72 1.57 17.13
C GLU A 35 3.00 0.30 16.33
N ALA A 36 2.04 -0.64 16.27
CA ALA A 36 2.15 -1.84 15.44
C ALA A 36 2.24 -1.50 13.94
N GLU A 37 1.46 -0.52 13.47
CA GLU A 37 1.51 -0.07 12.09
C GLU A 37 2.83 0.63 11.75
N LEU A 38 3.32 1.52 12.63
CA LEU A 38 4.65 2.13 12.46
C LEU A 38 5.76 1.09 12.43
N ARG A 39 5.70 0.07 13.29
CA ARG A 39 6.66 -1.02 13.30
C ARG A 39 6.61 -1.83 12.01
N SER A 40 5.42 -2.08 11.45
CA SER A 40 5.29 -2.71 10.14
C SER A 40 5.90 -1.85 9.02
N MET A 41 5.72 -0.53 9.08
CA MET A 41 6.37 0.38 8.12
C MET A 41 7.90 0.37 8.26
N GLU A 42 8.43 0.30 9.48
CA GLU A 42 9.86 0.13 9.76
C GLU A 42 10.40 -1.18 9.20
N ASP A 43 9.74 -2.31 9.48
CA ASP A 43 10.14 -3.63 8.98
C ASP A 43 10.15 -3.67 7.43
N ASN A 44 9.14 -3.07 6.80
CA ASN A 44 9.07 -2.95 5.34
C ASN A 44 10.22 -2.09 4.79
N LEU A 45 10.58 -1.00 5.48
CA LEU A 45 11.70 -0.14 5.09
C LEU A 45 13.02 -0.89 5.22
N ASP A 46 13.23 -1.65 6.29
CA ASP A 46 14.42 -2.47 6.51
C ASP A 46 14.55 -3.56 5.44
N GLN A 47 13.45 -4.25 5.12
CA GLN A 47 13.43 -5.24 4.06
C GLN A 47 13.81 -4.62 2.71
N LEU A 48 13.24 -3.46 2.39
CA LEU A 48 13.56 -2.73 1.16
C LEU A 48 15.01 -2.26 1.13
N GLY A 49 15.57 -1.84 2.28
CA GLY A 49 16.97 -1.50 2.42
C GLY A 49 17.90 -2.68 2.12
N ARG A 50 17.57 -3.89 2.60
CA ARG A 50 18.30 -5.12 2.24
C ARG A 50 18.21 -5.41 0.75
N SER A 51 17.03 -5.27 0.14
CA SER A 51 16.86 -5.45 -1.30
C SER A 51 17.69 -4.46 -2.13
N VAL A 52 17.76 -3.18 -1.71
CA VAL A 52 18.64 -2.18 -2.33
C VAL A 52 20.10 -2.61 -2.23
N ALA A 53 20.57 -3.06 -1.07
CA ALA A 53 21.94 -3.52 -0.89
C ALA A 53 22.27 -4.74 -1.77
N THR A 54 21.35 -5.70 -1.89
CA THR A 54 21.50 -6.85 -2.79
C THR A 54 21.54 -6.41 -4.25
N ALA A 55 20.61 -5.56 -4.69
CA ALA A 55 20.59 -5.05 -6.07
C ALA A 55 21.85 -4.23 -6.40
N GLN A 56 22.39 -3.49 -5.44
CA GLN A 56 23.64 -2.75 -5.60
C GLN A 56 24.83 -3.69 -5.84
N ALA A 57 24.90 -4.80 -5.10
CA ALA A 57 25.95 -5.80 -5.29
C ALA A 57 25.85 -6.48 -6.67
N VAL A 58 24.63 -6.80 -7.11
CA VAL A 58 24.36 -7.34 -8.46
C VAL A 58 24.80 -6.33 -9.52
N PHE A 59 24.34 -5.08 -9.46
CA PHE A 59 24.72 -4.06 -10.43
C PHE A 59 26.24 -3.87 -10.54
N VAL A 60 26.96 -3.86 -9.41
CA VAL A 60 28.42 -3.73 -9.41
C VAL A 60 29.08 -4.91 -10.11
N LYS A 61 28.57 -6.13 -9.89
CA LYS A 61 29.06 -7.35 -10.55
C LYS A 61 28.79 -7.29 -12.06
N GLU A 62 27.54 -7.07 -12.47
CA GLU A 62 27.17 -7.05 -13.90
C GLU A 62 27.92 -5.94 -14.64
N LYS A 63 28.04 -4.75 -14.03
CA LYS A 63 28.86 -3.67 -14.59
C LYS A 63 30.32 -4.08 -14.78
N HIS A 64 30.89 -4.79 -13.81
CA HIS A 64 32.27 -5.25 -13.91
C HIS A 64 32.44 -6.27 -15.04
N GLU A 65 31.52 -7.22 -15.18
CA GLU A 65 31.52 -8.24 -16.23
C GLU A 65 31.37 -7.60 -17.63
N ALA A 66 30.47 -6.63 -17.78
CA ALA A 66 30.31 -5.83 -18.99
C ALA A 66 31.59 -5.03 -19.35
N ASP A 67 32.21 -4.39 -18.37
CA ASP A 67 33.44 -3.62 -18.58
C ASP A 67 34.62 -4.54 -18.98
N GLN A 68 34.70 -5.74 -18.36
CA GLN A 68 35.73 -6.73 -18.71
C GLN A 68 35.58 -7.28 -20.13
N ILE A 69 34.38 -7.70 -20.53
CA ILE A 69 34.18 -8.29 -21.87
C ILE A 69 34.41 -7.24 -22.96
N LYS A 70 34.00 -5.98 -22.72
CA LYS A 70 34.28 -4.87 -23.63
C LYS A 70 35.78 -4.59 -23.73
N ALA A 71 36.51 -4.61 -22.62
CA ALA A 71 37.96 -4.44 -22.63
C ALA A 71 38.65 -5.57 -23.39
N LEU A 72 38.23 -6.82 -23.17
CA LEU A 72 38.77 -8.00 -23.86
C LEU A 72 38.50 -7.94 -25.37
N PHE A 73 37.30 -7.52 -25.79
CA PHE A 73 36.96 -7.30 -27.19
C PHE A 73 37.89 -6.25 -27.81
N GLY A 74 38.07 -5.10 -27.15
CA GLY A 74 38.98 -4.05 -27.61
C GLY A 74 40.44 -4.50 -27.72
N GLN A 75 40.93 -5.29 -26.76
CA GLN A 75 42.28 -5.86 -26.82
C GLN A 75 42.45 -6.80 -28.02
N ARG A 76 41.43 -7.62 -28.32
CA ARG A 76 41.46 -8.54 -29.47
C ARG A 76 41.45 -7.78 -30.79
N VAL A 77 40.63 -6.74 -30.92
CA VAL A 77 40.61 -5.88 -32.11
C VAL A 77 41.99 -5.22 -32.32
N ALA A 78 42.58 -4.64 -31.27
CA ALA A 78 43.92 -4.06 -31.36
C ALA A 78 45.00 -5.09 -31.74
N ALA A 79 44.91 -6.32 -31.22
CA ALA A 79 45.81 -7.40 -31.61
C ALA A 79 45.65 -7.80 -33.09
N ALA A 80 44.41 -7.81 -33.61
CA ALA A 80 44.14 -8.06 -35.02
C ALA A 80 44.73 -6.97 -35.92
N GLU A 81 44.63 -5.70 -35.52
CA GLU A 81 45.25 -4.57 -36.24
C GLU A 81 46.78 -4.70 -36.30
N ILE A 82 47.43 -5.08 -35.19
CA ILE A 82 48.88 -5.32 -35.16
C ILE A 82 49.27 -6.48 -36.08
N LEU A 83 48.51 -7.59 -36.06
CA LEU A 83 48.75 -8.73 -36.93
C LEU A 83 48.58 -8.37 -38.42
N GLN A 84 47.58 -7.57 -38.76
CA GLN A 84 47.38 -7.06 -40.11
C GLN A 84 48.57 -6.20 -40.56
N GLN A 85 49.05 -5.28 -39.72
CA GLN A 85 50.23 -4.45 -40.02
C GLN A 85 51.49 -5.30 -40.24
N GLN A 86 51.70 -6.33 -39.41
CA GLN A 86 52.81 -7.27 -39.58
C GLN A 86 52.70 -8.06 -40.88
N LEU A 87 51.50 -8.52 -41.21
CA LEU A 87 51.23 -9.25 -42.46
C LEU A 87 51.51 -8.38 -43.69
N ASP A 88 51.13 -7.11 -43.65
CA ASP A 88 51.36 -6.15 -44.75
C ASP A 88 52.86 -5.88 -44.96
N ALA A 89 53.64 -5.85 -43.87
CA ALA A 89 55.08 -5.61 -43.91
C ALA A 89 55.92 -6.87 -44.21
N GLU A 90 55.37 -8.08 -44.01
CA GLU A 90 56.10 -9.33 -44.16
C GLU A 90 56.26 -9.73 -45.64
N GLN A 91 57.47 -10.13 -46.03
CA GLN A 91 57.81 -10.53 -47.39
C GLN A 91 58.12 -12.03 -47.52
N ASP A 92 58.40 -12.72 -46.40
CA ASP A 92 58.59 -14.17 -46.38
C ASP A 92 57.23 -14.89 -46.53
N PRO A 93 57.02 -15.67 -47.62
CA PRO A 93 55.76 -16.36 -47.86
C PRO A 93 55.34 -17.32 -46.73
N ALA A 94 56.30 -17.97 -46.07
CA ALA A 94 56.00 -18.92 -45.00
C ALA A 94 55.48 -18.21 -43.74
N LYS A 95 56.08 -17.05 -43.42
CA LYS A 95 55.66 -16.23 -42.28
C LYS A 95 54.33 -15.52 -42.56
N ARG A 96 54.12 -15.02 -43.78
CA ARG A 96 52.82 -14.45 -44.20
C ARG A 96 51.69 -15.46 -43.99
N SER A 97 51.84 -16.69 -44.45
CA SER A 97 50.81 -17.72 -44.29
C SER A 97 50.49 -18.02 -42.81
N SER A 98 51.51 -18.02 -41.95
CA SER A 98 51.34 -18.18 -40.49
C SER A 98 50.59 -17.00 -39.84
N LEU A 99 50.93 -15.77 -40.24
CA LEU A 99 50.25 -14.54 -39.79
C LEU A 99 48.80 -14.50 -40.28
N GLU A 100 48.53 -14.86 -41.53
CA GLU A 100 47.18 -14.99 -42.09
C GLU A 100 46.32 -15.98 -41.29
N HIS A 101 46.87 -17.14 -40.96
CA HIS A 101 46.16 -18.13 -40.16
C HIS A 101 45.86 -17.62 -38.74
N SER A 102 46.82 -16.93 -38.13
CA SER A 102 46.67 -16.34 -36.79
C SER A 102 45.61 -15.22 -36.79
N LEU A 103 45.65 -14.35 -37.79
CA LEU A 103 44.67 -13.28 -37.98
C LEU A 103 43.27 -13.84 -38.24
N ALA A 104 43.13 -14.82 -39.13
CA ALA A 104 41.84 -15.46 -39.42
C ALA A 104 41.23 -16.13 -38.16
N SER A 105 42.07 -16.79 -37.36
CA SER A 105 41.65 -17.38 -36.09
C SER A 105 41.17 -16.32 -35.09
N LEU A 106 41.91 -15.21 -34.97
CA LEU A 106 41.53 -14.11 -34.08
C LEU A 106 40.25 -13.40 -34.55
N MET A 107 40.10 -13.17 -35.85
CA MET A 107 38.89 -12.59 -36.46
C MET A 107 37.66 -13.44 -36.18
N THR A 108 37.78 -14.77 -36.31
CA THR A 108 36.67 -15.70 -35.97
C THR A 108 36.21 -15.52 -34.52
N ILE A 109 37.15 -15.32 -33.58
CA ILE A 109 36.83 -15.07 -32.16
C ILE A 109 36.19 -13.69 -31.99
N ILE A 110 36.73 -12.66 -32.64
CA ILE A 110 36.20 -11.29 -32.56
C ILE A 110 34.77 -11.24 -33.09
N GLU A 111 34.46 -11.95 -34.18
CA GLU A 111 33.15 -11.97 -34.83
C GLU A 111 32.06 -12.63 -33.97
N SER A 112 32.43 -13.56 -33.08
CA SER A 112 31.46 -14.21 -32.19
C SER A 112 31.14 -13.41 -30.92
N MET A 113 31.99 -12.46 -30.54
CA MET A 113 31.86 -11.68 -29.30
C MET A 113 30.80 -10.57 -29.27
N PRO A 114 30.37 -9.91 -30.36
CA PRO A 114 29.52 -8.72 -30.26
C PRO A 114 28.20 -8.99 -29.53
N ALA A 115 27.60 -10.16 -29.77
CA ALA A 115 26.38 -10.58 -29.09
C ALA A 115 26.58 -10.75 -27.57
N ASP A 116 27.73 -11.28 -27.14
CA ASP A 116 28.04 -11.38 -25.72
C ASP A 116 28.31 -10.00 -25.11
N VAL A 117 29.05 -9.12 -25.79
CA VAL A 117 29.32 -7.75 -25.32
C VAL A 117 28.02 -6.96 -25.18
N GLU A 118 27.11 -7.08 -26.14
CA GLU A 118 25.80 -6.43 -26.11
C GLU A 118 24.94 -6.99 -24.98
N ARG A 119 24.91 -8.32 -24.79
CA ARG A 119 24.20 -8.96 -23.68
C ARG A 119 24.70 -8.45 -22.33
N GLU A 120 26.00 -8.52 -22.06
CA GLU A 120 26.52 -8.09 -20.76
C GLU A 120 26.31 -6.59 -20.53
N ALA A 121 26.41 -5.77 -21.58
CA ALA A 121 26.11 -4.35 -21.48
C ALA A 121 24.64 -4.11 -21.11
N GLN A 122 23.72 -4.88 -21.69
CA GLN A 122 22.30 -4.79 -21.38
C GLN A 122 21.99 -5.29 -19.95
N ASP A 123 22.61 -6.39 -19.51
CA ASP A 123 22.45 -6.93 -18.15
C ASP A 123 22.88 -5.90 -17.10
N ALA A 124 23.97 -5.15 -17.35
CA ALA A 124 24.40 -4.05 -16.49
C ALA A 124 23.41 -2.87 -16.47
N VAL A 125 22.76 -2.56 -17.61
CA VAL A 125 21.72 -1.51 -17.70
C VAL A 125 20.48 -1.94 -16.92
N ASP A 126 19.99 -3.15 -17.14
CA ASP A 126 18.80 -3.69 -16.48
C ASP A 126 18.99 -3.76 -14.96
N ALA A 127 20.16 -4.22 -14.51
CA ALA A 127 20.51 -4.24 -13.09
C ALA A 127 20.52 -2.83 -12.48
N LYS A 128 20.97 -1.82 -13.23
CA LYS A 128 20.95 -0.42 -12.80
C LYS A 128 19.52 0.11 -12.68
N GLU A 129 18.68 -0.11 -13.70
CA GLU A 129 17.29 0.34 -13.68
C GLU A 129 16.51 -0.27 -12.51
N PHE A 130 16.74 -1.56 -12.24
CA PHE A 130 16.16 -2.25 -11.10
C PHE A 130 16.62 -1.64 -9.76
N LEU A 131 17.92 -1.37 -9.62
CA LEU A 131 18.48 -0.71 -8.44
C LEU A 131 17.87 0.68 -8.22
N ASP A 132 17.83 1.51 -9.27
CA ASP A 132 17.29 2.87 -9.20
C ASP A 132 15.81 2.84 -8.77
N GLY A 133 15.03 1.90 -9.32
CA GLY A 133 13.64 1.69 -8.94
C GLY A 133 13.45 1.30 -7.46
N LEU A 134 14.34 0.46 -6.93
CA LEU A 134 14.33 0.11 -5.51
C LEU A 134 14.73 1.28 -4.61
N GLN A 135 15.75 2.05 -5.00
CA GLN A 135 16.20 3.23 -4.26
C GLN A 135 15.10 4.29 -4.19
N GLN A 136 14.40 4.55 -5.30
CA GLN A 136 13.26 5.46 -5.32
C GLN A 136 12.19 5.01 -4.33
N ARG A 137 11.78 3.74 -4.37
CA ARG A 137 10.78 3.20 -3.44
C ARG A 137 11.24 3.28 -1.99
N TYR A 138 12.53 3.10 -1.72
CA TYR A 138 13.10 3.20 -0.38
C TYR A 138 12.97 4.62 0.18
N VAL A 139 13.31 5.62 -0.63
CA VAL A 139 13.15 7.03 -0.27
C VAL A 139 11.68 7.38 -0.04
N GLU A 140 10.78 6.94 -0.94
CA GLU A 140 9.34 7.14 -0.79
C GLU A 140 8.78 6.51 0.49
N ALA A 141 9.18 5.28 0.80
CA ALA A 141 8.77 4.58 2.02
C ALA A 141 9.30 5.28 3.28
N GLY A 142 10.56 5.73 3.27
CA GLY A 142 11.15 6.50 4.37
C GLY A 142 10.43 7.83 4.61
N ASN A 143 10.04 8.53 3.54
CA ASN A 143 9.26 9.75 3.63
C ASN A 143 7.86 9.50 4.20
N LYS A 144 7.19 8.42 3.79
CA LYS A 144 5.88 8.01 4.35
C LYS A 144 5.97 7.68 5.84
N LEU A 145 7.00 6.92 6.25
CA LEU A 145 7.23 6.61 7.67
C LEU A 145 7.46 7.89 8.49
N LYS A 146 8.29 8.81 8.00
CA LYS A 146 8.53 10.10 8.65
C LYS A 146 7.25 10.93 8.79
N ALA A 147 6.42 10.98 7.74
CA ALA A 147 5.14 11.66 7.77
C ALA A 147 4.18 11.03 8.79
N ALA A 148 4.05 9.70 8.78
CA ALA A 148 3.20 8.96 9.70
C ALA A 148 3.60 9.20 11.17
N ARG A 149 4.90 9.22 11.49
CA ARG A 149 5.38 9.59 12.84
C ARG A 149 4.98 11.01 13.22
N ALA A 150 5.15 11.97 12.33
CA ALA A 150 4.79 13.37 12.59
C ALA A 150 3.26 13.55 12.78
N ASP A 151 2.45 12.79 12.04
CA ASP A 151 1.00 12.76 12.18
C ASP A 151 0.58 12.19 13.53
N LEU A 152 1.18 11.07 13.95
CA LEU A 152 0.94 10.46 15.25
C LEU A 152 1.29 11.42 16.40
N GLU A 153 2.45 12.08 16.34
CA GLU A 153 2.82 13.07 17.35
C GLU A 153 1.82 14.24 17.44
N ARG A 154 1.30 14.70 16.30
CA ARG A 154 0.26 15.75 16.27
C ARG A 154 -1.02 15.25 16.92
N ALA A 155 -1.50 14.09 16.48
CA ALA A 155 -2.70 13.47 17.03
C ALA A 155 -2.59 13.25 18.55
N GLN A 156 -1.43 12.81 19.05
CA GLN A 156 -1.19 12.63 20.47
C GLN A 156 -1.27 13.95 21.25
N ARG A 157 -0.72 15.04 20.71
CA ARG A 157 -0.82 16.36 21.33
C ARG A 157 -2.25 16.88 21.38
N ASP A 158 -3.01 16.69 20.29
CA ASP A 158 -4.40 17.12 20.22
C ASP A 158 -5.30 16.30 21.15
N MET A 159 -5.05 14.99 21.28
CA MET A 159 -5.73 14.15 22.26
C MET A 159 -5.45 14.60 23.70
N ASN A 160 -4.18 14.86 24.05
CA ASN A 160 -3.83 15.36 25.38
C ASN A 160 -4.53 16.70 25.70
N ARG A 161 -4.70 17.59 24.71
CA ARG A 161 -5.46 18.84 24.88
C ARG A 161 -6.95 18.58 25.09
N ALA A 162 -7.53 17.65 24.33
CA ALA A 162 -8.93 17.27 24.46
C ALA A 162 -9.21 16.66 25.85
N ASP A 163 -8.31 15.81 26.35
CA ASP A 163 -8.39 15.22 27.70
C ASP A 163 -8.37 16.31 28.78
N GLN A 164 -7.45 17.28 28.69
CA GLN A 164 -7.41 18.42 29.62
C GLN A 164 -8.70 19.25 29.58
N GLN A 165 -9.25 19.50 28.38
CA GLN A 165 -10.52 20.22 28.24
C GLN A 165 -11.69 19.44 28.85
N LEU A 166 -11.71 18.12 28.67
CA LEU A 166 -12.71 17.24 29.26
C LEU A 166 -12.62 17.25 30.79
N ASP A 167 -11.41 17.19 31.36
CA ASP A 167 -11.21 17.24 32.80
C ASP A 167 -11.65 18.58 33.40
N LEU A 168 -11.34 19.69 32.74
CA LEU A 168 -11.85 21.01 33.14
C LEU A 168 -13.38 21.09 33.05
N ALA A 169 -13.98 20.50 32.00
CA ALA A 169 -15.44 20.47 31.85
C ALA A 169 -16.09 19.65 32.99
N LYS A 170 -15.52 18.49 33.33
CA LYS A 170 -15.97 17.66 34.47
C LYS A 170 -15.84 18.41 35.80
N GLN A 171 -14.73 19.12 36.03
CA GLN A 171 -14.55 19.93 37.24
C GLN A 171 -15.59 21.05 37.32
N ARG A 172 -15.87 21.73 36.20
CA ARG A 172 -16.92 22.77 36.14
C ARG A 172 -18.31 22.20 36.36
N GLU A 173 -18.62 21.04 35.79
CA GLU A 173 -19.87 20.32 36.04
C GLU A 173 -20.03 19.98 37.53
N GLN A 174 -18.97 19.46 38.15
CA GLN A 174 -18.97 19.12 39.57
C GLN A 174 -19.14 20.36 40.45
N ALA A 175 -18.41 21.44 40.18
CA ALA A 175 -18.55 22.71 40.88
C ALA A 175 -19.94 23.32 40.70
N ALA A 176 -20.54 23.22 39.51
CA ALA A 176 -21.91 23.69 39.26
C ALA A 176 -22.94 22.85 40.02
N ARG A 177 -22.74 21.53 40.14
CA ARG A 177 -23.58 20.66 40.99
C ARG A 177 -23.49 21.05 42.46
N GLU A 178 -22.28 21.30 42.95
CA GLU A 178 -22.04 21.74 44.33
C GLU A 178 -22.66 23.13 44.59
N ALA A 179 -22.49 24.09 43.66
CA ALA A 179 -23.01 25.46 43.76
C ALA A 179 -24.53 25.56 43.60
N ALA A 180 -25.16 24.64 42.86
CA ALA A 180 -26.62 24.50 42.80
C ALA A 180 -27.23 23.97 44.11
N GLY A 181 -26.42 23.78 45.17
CA GLY A 181 -26.87 23.42 46.51
C GLY A 181 -27.15 21.94 46.71
N LEU A 182 -26.69 21.06 45.81
CA LEU A 182 -26.88 19.61 45.87
C LEU A 182 -25.93 18.90 46.87
N SER A 183 -25.21 19.65 47.72
CA SER A 183 -24.18 19.12 48.61
C SER A 183 -24.52 19.17 50.12
N GLY A 184 -25.72 19.64 50.52
CA GLY A 184 -25.95 20.05 51.93
C GLY A 184 -27.12 19.49 52.75
N ALA A 185 -28.24 19.00 52.20
CA ALA A 185 -29.48 18.95 53.01
C ALA A 185 -30.48 17.79 52.84
N THR A 186 -30.15 16.67 52.18
CA THR A 186 -31.22 15.72 51.75
C THR A 186 -30.86 14.23 51.81
N ASN A 187 -30.08 13.79 52.81
CA ASN A 187 -29.72 12.36 52.99
C ASN A 187 -30.91 11.38 53.21
N GLY A 188 -32.15 11.85 53.39
CA GLY A 188 -33.34 10.98 53.47
C GLY A 188 -34.30 11.10 52.28
N ILE A 189 -34.38 12.28 51.64
CA ILE A 189 -35.31 12.55 50.54
C ILE A 189 -34.67 12.21 49.19
N ASP A 190 -33.35 12.35 49.05
CA ASP A 190 -32.65 12.00 47.81
C ASP A 190 -32.51 10.49 47.60
N VAL A 191 -32.48 9.68 48.66
CA VAL A 191 -32.57 8.22 48.49
C VAL A 191 -33.93 7.82 47.95
N ALA A 192 -35.01 8.48 48.40
CA ALA A 192 -36.36 8.24 47.91
C ALA A 192 -36.58 8.82 46.50
N LEU A 193 -36.09 10.02 46.20
CA LEU A 193 -36.22 10.64 44.88
C LEU A 193 -35.30 9.98 43.84
N LYS A 194 -34.08 9.58 44.21
CA LYS A 194 -33.19 8.76 43.38
C LYS A 194 -33.73 7.34 43.22
N ALA A 195 -34.33 6.73 44.25
CA ALA A 195 -35.03 5.45 44.06
C ALA A 195 -36.28 5.61 43.18
N MET A 196 -37.01 6.73 43.24
CA MET A 196 -38.13 7.02 42.34
C MET A 196 -37.66 7.36 40.92
N GLN A 197 -36.53 8.05 40.74
CA GLN A 197 -35.95 8.35 39.43
C GLN A 197 -35.22 7.16 38.82
N ASP A 198 -34.56 6.33 39.61
CA ASP A 198 -34.00 5.05 39.18
C ASP A 198 -35.13 4.06 38.93
N ALA A 199 -36.21 4.05 39.71
CA ALA A 199 -37.42 3.27 39.41
C ALA A 199 -38.17 3.82 38.19
N ALA A 200 -38.20 5.14 37.95
CA ALA A 200 -38.82 5.75 36.77
C ALA A 200 -37.94 5.58 35.53
N ASN A 201 -36.62 5.64 35.65
CA ASN A 201 -35.67 5.36 34.57
C ASN A 201 -35.61 3.87 34.27
N LYS A 202 -35.70 3.01 35.29
CA LYS A 202 -35.82 1.56 35.12
C LYS A 202 -37.20 1.20 34.57
N ALA A 203 -38.29 1.81 35.03
CA ALA A 203 -39.62 1.62 34.44
C ALA A 203 -39.71 2.20 33.02
N SER A 204 -39.01 3.28 32.70
CA SER A 204 -38.95 3.87 31.35
C SER A 204 -38.05 3.06 30.43
N ARG A 205 -36.94 2.48 30.92
CA ARG A 205 -36.10 1.53 30.17
C ARG A 205 -36.77 0.17 30.02
N ASP A 206 -37.46 -0.31 31.05
CA ASP A 206 -38.26 -1.53 31.03
C ASP A 206 -39.52 -1.32 30.18
N ALA A 207 -40.12 -0.13 30.14
CA ALA A 207 -41.21 0.25 29.23
C ALA A 207 -40.72 0.47 27.80
N ALA A 208 -39.54 1.06 27.56
CA ALA A 208 -38.94 1.17 26.23
C ALA A 208 -38.46 -0.20 25.71
N ALA A 209 -37.99 -1.08 26.61
CA ALA A 209 -37.65 -2.46 26.28
C ALA A 209 -38.90 -3.34 26.12
N ALA A 210 -39.99 -3.06 26.85
CA ALA A 210 -41.28 -3.71 26.69
C ALA A 210 -42.04 -3.19 25.47
N ASP A 211 -41.91 -1.91 25.08
CA ASP A 211 -42.42 -1.33 23.85
C ASP A 211 -41.61 -1.84 22.64
N ALA A 212 -40.29 -1.95 22.78
CA ALA A 212 -39.44 -2.58 21.78
C ALA A 212 -39.75 -4.09 21.65
N LYS A 213 -40.00 -4.80 22.77
CA LYS A 213 -40.44 -6.20 22.75
C LYS A 213 -41.88 -6.39 22.28
N ALA A 214 -42.80 -5.48 22.58
CA ALA A 214 -44.20 -5.52 22.13
C ALA A 214 -44.31 -5.21 20.63
N ARG A 215 -43.46 -4.31 20.12
CA ARG A 215 -43.25 -4.08 18.68
C ARG A 215 -42.58 -5.28 17.98
N LEU A 216 -41.83 -6.10 18.71
CA LEU A 216 -41.19 -7.33 18.19
C LEU A 216 -42.03 -8.60 18.37
N LEU A 217 -43.11 -8.58 19.18
CA LEU A 217 -43.88 -9.79 19.53
C LEU A 217 -45.40 -9.70 19.30
N THR A 218 -45.88 -8.68 18.56
CA THR A 218 -47.27 -8.69 18.07
C THR A 218 -47.28 -8.73 16.53
N PRO A 219 -47.73 -9.82 15.89
CA PRO A 219 -47.81 -9.90 14.45
C PRO A 219 -49.03 -9.09 13.96
N SER A 220 -48.82 -8.24 12.96
CA SER A 220 -49.87 -7.97 11.98
C SER A 220 -49.27 -8.11 10.59
N ASN A 221 -49.65 -9.21 9.96
CA ASN A 221 -49.33 -9.54 8.58
C ASN A 221 -50.15 -8.65 7.61
N PRO A 222 -49.81 -8.68 6.32
CA PRO A 222 -49.78 -7.52 5.41
C PRO A 222 -51.04 -7.34 4.57
N GLU A 223 -50.93 -6.40 3.62
CA GLU A 223 -51.84 -6.01 2.53
C GLU A 223 -52.73 -4.81 2.92
N LYS A 224 -52.55 -3.61 2.35
CA LYS A 224 -52.75 -3.32 0.93
C LYS A 224 -52.20 -1.92 0.59
N SER A 225 -51.54 -1.86 -0.56
CA SER A 225 -51.47 -0.75 -1.51
C SER A 225 -50.86 0.59 -1.05
N ASP A 226 -49.60 0.83 -1.44
CA ASP A 226 -49.32 2.08 -2.17
C ASP A 226 -48.07 1.93 -3.07
N ASP A 227 -48.31 1.66 -4.35
CA ASP A 227 -47.28 1.57 -5.40
C ASP A 227 -46.63 2.94 -5.74
N ASN A 228 -47.06 4.03 -5.09
CA ASN A 228 -46.54 5.37 -5.37
C ASN A 228 -45.37 5.81 -4.48
N ILE A 229 -45.15 5.15 -3.33
CA ILE A 229 -44.05 5.54 -2.42
C ILE A 229 -42.71 4.93 -2.86
N ALA A 230 -42.74 3.76 -3.51
CA ALA A 230 -41.56 3.18 -4.15
C ALA A 230 -41.12 3.95 -5.42
N ALA A 231 -42.06 4.60 -6.12
CA ALA A 231 -41.78 5.43 -7.29
C ALA A 231 -41.28 6.85 -6.93
N ALA A 232 -41.67 7.39 -5.78
CA ALA A 232 -41.29 8.75 -5.35
C ALA A 232 -39.85 8.89 -4.84
N LEU A 233 -39.21 7.81 -4.36
CA LEU A 233 -37.79 7.81 -3.97
C LEU A 233 -36.84 7.56 -5.15
N ALA A 234 -37.36 7.16 -6.31
CA ALA A 234 -36.58 6.91 -7.52
C ALA A 234 -36.60 8.07 -8.54
N ALA A 235 -37.39 9.14 -8.34
CA ALA A 235 -37.71 10.09 -9.41
C ALA A 235 -37.72 11.60 -9.06
N ALA A 236 -37.04 12.06 -8.00
CA ALA A 236 -36.83 13.49 -7.73
C ALA A 236 -35.32 13.79 -7.52
N GLN A 237 -34.48 13.71 -8.57
CA GLN A 237 -34.15 14.72 -9.61
C GLN A 237 -33.20 15.83 -9.13
N GLY A 238 -32.14 16.21 -9.86
CA GLY A 238 -31.68 15.86 -11.23
C GLY A 238 -30.20 16.29 -11.41
N LYS A 239 -29.46 16.05 -12.50
CA LYS A 239 -29.79 15.79 -13.92
C LYS A 239 -28.55 15.16 -14.61
N PRO A 240 -28.71 14.27 -15.60
CA PRO A 240 -27.62 13.59 -16.31
C PRO A 240 -27.15 14.35 -17.57
N VAL A 241 -25.89 14.15 -17.96
CA VAL A 241 -25.36 14.50 -19.29
C VAL A 241 -24.89 13.24 -20.01
N GLY A 242 -25.69 12.83 -21.00
CA GLY A 242 -25.26 12.38 -22.35
C GLY A 242 -24.44 11.09 -22.54
N PRO A 243 -24.86 10.15 -23.41
CA PRO A 243 -24.09 8.95 -23.75
C PRO A 243 -22.99 9.24 -24.80
N LYS A 244 -21.79 8.68 -24.61
CA LYS A 244 -20.71 8.69 -25.63
C LYS A 244 -20.88 7.50 -26.58
N SER A 245 -20.87 7.80 -27.89
CA SER A 245 -21.18 6.86 -28.97
C SER A 245 -20.05 5.86 -29.26
N LEU A 246 -20.41 4.70 -29.84
CA LEU A 246 -19.52 3.59 -30.19
C LEU A 246 -18.45 3.92 -31.25
N ALA A 247 -18.60 5.03 -31.98
CA ALA A 247 -17.62 5.48 -32.97
C ALA A 247 -16.30 5.97 -32.34
N GLU A 248 -16.35 6.56 -31.13
CA GLU A 248 -15.16 7.01 -30.39
C GLU A 248 -14.38 5.84 -29.78
N ARG A 249 -15.06 4.73 -29.45
CA ARG A 249 -14.43 3.49 -28.96
C ARG A 249 -13.66 2.75 -30.05
N LEU A 250 -14.06 2.86 -31.32
CA LEU A 250 -13.40 2.16 -32.44
C LEU A 250 -12.11 2.88 -32.92
N ALA A 251 -12.00 4.20 -32.72
CA ALA A 251 -10.80 4.97 -33.04
C ALA A 251 -9.65 4.68 -32.07
N ALA A 252 -9.94 4.45 -30.78
CA ALA A 252 -8.96 4.11 -29.76
C ALA A 252 -8.30 2.72 -29.95
N VAL A 253 -8.98 1.79 -30.62
CA VAL A 253 -8.43 0.45 -30.92
C VAL A 253 -7.48 0.48 -32.12
N LYS A 254 -7.65 1.42 -33.06
CA LYS A 254 -6.76 1.57 -34.22
C LYS A 254 -5.46 2.34 -33.94
N ALA A 255 -5.35 3.04 -32.81
CA ALA A 255 -4.15 3.77 -32.41
C ALA A 255 -3.16 2.92 -31.57
N HIS A 256 -3.49 1.65 -31.33
CA HIS A 256 -2.62 0.67 -30.67
C HIS A 256 -2.36 -0.56 -31.58
N ALA A 257 -2.35 -0.34 -32.90
CA ALA A 257 -1.87 -1.26 -33.91
C ALA A 257 -0.70 -0.63 -34.66
#